data_AF-A0A7S4EHD3-F1
#
_entry.id   AF-A0A7S4EHD3-F1
#
_cell.length_a   1.000
_cell.length_b   1.000
_cell.length_c   1.000
_cell.angle_alpha   90.00
_cell.angle_beta   90.00
_cell.angle_gamma   90.00
#
_symmetry.space_group_name_H-M   'P 1'
#
loop_
_entity.id
_entity.type
_entity.pdbx_description
1 polymer ?
#
loop_
_entity_poly.entity_id
_entity_poly.type
_entity_poly.pdbx_seq_one_letter_code
_entity_poly.pdbx_strand_id
1 'polypeptide(L)'
;MPTNSNGVSDKGWEGKTYRMKTGDDEDKMNNAIGPVLLSSSGLRYLERSEELTHAEVQALLDSNLPPSQYTYMLMQWVAIYATEGFRDGTLVGGDGAERELIRKVTDLRAEYFSIGDLCAGRMPIAYVQLIQILVDILVWMAPFALYSDLGSLSIPLCAILTHFFKGLLELSKSFLDPFGNDGYPNQNIRVDVLVSELNFGAASRWKEAAQSVPVPASRTPPPTLD
;
A
#
# COMPACT_ATOMS: atom_id res chain seq x y z
N MET A 1 13.73 -2.51 33.60
CA MET A 1 14.49 -2.12 32.39
C MET A 1 13.50 -1.52 31.41
N PRO A 2 13.68 -0.26 30.95
CA PRO A 2 12.78 0.33 29.97
C PRO A 2 13.09 -0.24 28.58
N THR A 3 12.08 -0.68 27.87
CA THR A 3 12.16 -1.09 26.47
C THR A 3 12.13 0.16 25.59
N ASN A 4 13.28 0.56 25.04
CA ASN A 4 13.35 1.49 23.92
C ASN A 4 12.86 0.76 22.66
N SER A 5 11.57 0.91 22.35
CA SER A 5 11.01 0.60 21.02
C SER A 5 11.01 1.90 20.22
N ASN A 6 11.80 1.97 19.15
CA ASN A 6 11.88 3.14 18.26
C ASN A 6 10.94 3.03 17.05
N GLY A 7 9.94 2.13 17.06
CA GLY A 7 8.84 2.11 16.07
C GLY A 7 9.24 1.90 14.60
N VAL A 8 10.54 1.77 14.32
CA VAL A 8 11.11 1.58 12.99
C VAL A 8 12.21 0.56 13.16
N SER A 9 11.83 -0.72 13.14
CA SER A 9 12.80 -1.80 12.94
C SER A 9 13.23 -1.77 11.48
N ASP A 10 14.05 -0.78 11.11
CA ASP A 10 15.01 -0.90 10.03
C ASP A 10 15.94 -2.06 10.38
N LYS A 11 15.61 -3.26 9.90
CA LYS A 11 16.64 -4.28 9.72
C LYS A 11 17.54 -3.75 8.62
N GLY A 12 18.70 -3.27 9.06
CA GLY A 12 19.69 -2.57 8.27
C GLY A 12 19.85 -3.13 6.87
N TRP A 13 19.70 -2.23 5.90
CA TRP A 13 20.26 -2.36 4.57
C TRP A 13 21.79 -2.19 4.68
N GLU A 14 22.47 -3.17 5.28
CA GLU A 14 23.92 -3.28 5.19
C GLU A 14 24.28 -3.74 3.79
N GLY A 15 25.03 -2.89 3.07
CA GLY A 15 25.40 -3.04 1.66
C GLY A 15 26.18 -4.31 1.33
N LYS A 16 25.48 -5.45 1.31
CA LYS A 16 25.92 -6.66 0.64
C LYS A 16 25.31 -6.68 -0.76
N THR A 17 26.17 -6.51 -1.75
CA THR A 17 25.86 -6.84 -3.13
C THR A 17 25.37 -8.29 -3.19
N TYR A 18 24.07 -8.48 -3.41
CA TYR A 18 23.49 -9.80 -3.60
C TYR A 18 24.04 -10.38 -4.90
N ARG A 19 25.03 -11.26 -4.77
CA ARG A 19 25.45 -12.16 -5.84
C ARG A 19 24.29 -13.12 -6.08
N MET A 20 23.55 -12.89 -7.16
CA MET A 20 22.40 -13.69 -7.57
C MET A 20 22.73 -15.18 -7.57
N LYS A 21 21.95 -15.96 -6.80
CA LYS A 21 21.76 -17.39 -7.05
C LYS A 21 20.46 -17.52 -7.83
N THR A 22 20.61 -17.77 -9.12
CA THR A 22 19.55 -18.07 -10.09
C THR A 22 18.90 -19.41 -9.76
N GLY A 23 17.58 -19.46 -9.72
CA GLY A 23 16.82 -20.71 -9.59
C GLY A 23 15.39 -20.50 -9.12
N ASP A 24 15.19 -20.25 -7.83
CA ASP A 24 13.87 -20.39 -7.18
C ASP A 24 13.29 -19.07 -6.60
N ASP A 25 14.06 -17.98 -6.61
CA ASP A 25 13.65 -16.69 -6.03
C ASP A 25 13.01 -15.71 -7.06
N GLU A 26 13.05 -16.02 -8.36
CA GLU A 26 12.47 -15.15 -9.41
C GLU A 26 10.94 -15.05 -9.30
N ASP A 27 10.26 -16.14 -8.92
CA ASP A 27 8.80 -16.14 -8.77
C ASP A 27 8.31 -15.38 -7.53
N LYS A 28 9.16 -15.24 -6.49
CA LYS A 28 8.86 -14.40 -5.32
C LYS A 28 9.14 -12.93 -5.59
N MET A 29 10.14 -12.59 -6.42
CA MET A 29 10.37 -11.21 -6.85
C MET A 29 9.30 -10.70 -7.81
N ASN A 30 8.74 -11.56 -8.67
CA ASN A 30 7.70 -11.16 -9.62
C ASN A 30 6.38 -10.70 -8.96
N ASN A 31 6.09 -11.12 -7.73
CA ASN A 31 4.88 -10.73 -7.01
C ASN A 31 5.08 -9.59 -5.99
N ALA A 32 6.32 -9.15 -5.76
CA ALA A 32 6.62 -8.06 -4.83
C ALA A 32 7.01 -6.79 -5.62
N ILE A 33 6.05 -6.22 -6.34
CA ILE A 33 6.23 -4.99 -7.12
C ILE A 33 6.63 -3.80 -6.21
N GLY A 34 6.09 -3.74 -4.99
CA GLY A 34 6.32 -2.64 -4.04
C GLY A 34 7.79 -2.37 -3.68
N PRO A 35 8.55 -3.36 -3.16
CA PRO A 35 9.97 -3.19 -2.84
C PRO A 35 10.85 -2.90 -4.06
N VAL A 36 10.45 -3.39 -5.24
CA VAL A 36 11.19 -3.18 -6.48
C VAL A 36 11.06 -1.73 -6.95
N LEU A 37 9.88 -1.12 -6.85
CA LEU A 37 9.64 0.27 -7.25
C LEU A 37 10.45 1.30 -6.42
N LEU A 38 10.76 0.97 -5.16
CA LEU A 38 11.56 1.82 -4.28
C LEU A 38 13.07 1.62 -4.47
N SER A 39 13.49 0.57 -5.19
CA SER A 39 14.91 0.37 -5.52
C SER A 39 15.39 1.38 -6.56
N SER A 40 16.69 1.62 -6.65
CA SER A 40 17.29 2.46 -7.71
C SER A 40 16.97 1.94 -9.12
N SER A 41 16.81 0.62 -9.28
CA SER A 41 16.31 -0.01 -10.51
C SER A 41 14.83 0.27 -10.77
N GLY A 42 13.99 0.32 -9.73
CA GLY A 42 12.56 0.65 -9.84
C GLY A 42 12.32 2.10 -10.19
N LEU A 43 13.06 3.03 -9.58
CA LEU A 43 13.01 4.44 -9.94
C LEU A 43 13.37 4.67 -11.41
N ARG A 44 14.36 3.95 -11.95
CA ARG A 44 14.69 3.99 -13.39
C ARG A 44 13.61 3.37 -14.27
N TYR A 45 12.85 2.42 -13.75
CA TYR A 45 11.68 1.89 -14.46
C TYR A 45 10.54 2.91 -14.51
N LEU A 46 10.30 3.63 -13.41
CA LEU A 46 9.35 4.76 -13.36
C LEU A 46 9.76 5.89 -14.29
N GLU A 47 11.06 6.19 -14.36
CA GLU A 47 11.61 7.14 -15.33
C GLU A 47 11.33 6.72 -16.78
N ARG A 48 11.59 5.44 -17.10
CA ARG A 48 11.31 4.90 -18.44
C ARG A 48 9.82 4.89 -18.77
N SER A 49 8.96 4.79 -17.76
CA SER A 49 7.51 4.79 -17.91
C SER A 49 6.91 6.20 -17.94
N GLU A 50 7.74 7.25 -17.91
CA GLU A 50 7.35 8.68 -17.90
C GLU A 50 6.52 9.10 -16.68
N GLU A 51 6.53 8.30 -15.61
CA GLU A 51 5.86 8.61 -14.33
C GLU A 51 6.72 9.53 -13.45
N LEU A 52 8.04 9.53 -13.64
CA LEU A 52 8.99 10.43 -13.00
C LEU A 52 9.97 11.00 -14.02
N THR A 53 10.35 12.27 -13.86
CA THR A 53 11.40 12.89 -14.67
C THR A 53 12.79 12.50 -14.17
N HIS A 54 13.80 12.60 -15.04
CA HIS A 54 15.20 12.34 -14.67
C HIS A 54 15.66 13.22 -13.49
N ALA A 55 15.23 14.49 -13.46
CA ALA A 55 15.57 15.42 -12.39
C ALA A 55 14.92 15.02 -11.05
N GLU A 56 13.68 14.55 -11.07
CA GLU A 56 12.98 14.06 -9.88
C GLU A 56 13.63 12.79 -9.33
N VAL A 57 13.98 11.83 -10.20
CA VAL A 57 14.70 10.61 -9.79
C VAL A 57 16.04 10.97 -9.15
N GLN A 58 16.80 11.88 -9.75
CA GLN A 58 18.07 12.31 -9.20
C GLN A 58 17.88 13.01 -7.84
N ALA A 59 16.89 13.89 -7.71
CA ALA A 59 16.59 14.55 -6.45
C ALA A 59 16.14 13.57 -5.34
N LEU A 60 15.41 12.51 -5.68
CA LEU A 60 15.07 11.44 -4.73
C LEU A 60 16.31 10.67 -4.27
N LEU A 61 17.21 10.32 -5.20
CA LEU A 61 18.45 9.63 -4.88
C LEU A 61 19.42 10.49 -4.06
N ASP A 62 19.46 11.80 -4.33
CA ASP A 62 20.33 12.75 -3.62
C ASP A 62 19.81 13.14 -2.22
N SER A 63 18.53 12.85 -1.92
CA SER A 63 17.88 13.20 -0.65
C SER A 63 18.47 12.50 0.57
N ASN A 64 19.23 11.40 0.39
CA ASN A 64 19.72 10.50 1.44
C ASN A 64 18.62 9.92 2.35
N LEU A 65 17.34 10.03 1.96
CA LEU A 65 16.24 9.41 2.69
C LEU A 65 16.17 7.91 2.40
N PRO A 66 15.69 7.09 3.35
CA PRO A 66 15.44 5.70 3.05
C PRO A 66 14.35 5.58 1.98
N PRO A 67 14.43 4.59 1.07
CA PRO A 67 13.48 4.47 -0.03
C PRO A 67 12.01 4.40 0.39
N SER A 68 11.72 3.84 1.57
CA SER A 68 10.37 3.83 2.16
C SER A 68 9.77 5.22 2.40
N GLN A 69 10.58 6.27 2.38
CA GLN A 69 10.16 7.65 2.62
C GLN A 69 10.05 8.51 1.36
N TYR A 70 10.43 8.00 0.19
CA TYR A 70 10.37 8.78 -1.07
C TYR A 70 8.95 9.26 -1.39
N THR A 71 7.92 8.48 -1.03
CA THR A 71 6.52 8.89 -1.22
C THR A 71 6.16 10.16 -0.44
N TYR A 72 6.77 10.41 0.73
CA TYR A 72 6.57 11.66 1.47
C TYR A 72 7.16 12.87 0.75
N MET A 73 8.32 12.70 0.12
CA MET A 73 8.97 13.74 -0.66
C MET A 73 8.13 14.13 -1.87
N LEU A 74 7.59 13.13 -2.59
CA LEU A 74 6.66 13.35 -3.70
C LEU A 74 5.40 14.09 -3.27
N MET A 75 4.76 13.68 -2.16
CA MET A 75 3.59 14.40 -1.62
C MET A 75 3.91 15.85 -1.25
N GLN A 76 5.09 16.09 -0.68
CA GLN A 76 5.53 17.43 -0.31
C GLN A 76 5.77 18.31 -1.55
N TRP A 77 6.34 17.76 -2.62
CA TRP A 77 6.50 18.48 -3.88
C TRP A 77 5.17 18.91 -4.47
N VAL A 78 4.16 18.02 -4.45
CA VAL A 78 2.81 18.38 -4.90
C VAL A 78 2.25 19.58 -4.11
N ALA A 79 2.44 19.61 -2.80
CA ALA A 79 2.02 20.73 -1.96
C ALA A 79 2.76 22.04 -2.32
N ILE A 80 4.08 21.96 -2.56
CA ILE A 80 4.91 23.11 -2.93
C ILE A 80 4.47 23.66 -4.29
N TYR A 81 4.37 22.82 -5.31
CA TYR A 81 3.94 23.24 -6.65
C TYR A 81 2.54 23.83 -6.66
N ALA A 82 1.62 23.26 -5.88
CA ALA A 82 0.30 23.81 -5.71
C ALA A 82 0.32 25.22 -5.11
N THR A 83 1.14 25.44 -4.09
CA THR A 83 1.27 26.74 -3.41
C THR A 83 1.93 27.78 -4.33
N GLU A 84 2.97 27.38 -5.06
CA GLU A 84 3.61 28.22 -6.08
C GLU A 84 2.64 28.58 -7.20
N GLY A 85 1.80 27.63 -7.64
CA GLY A 85 0.75 27.87 -8.63
C GLY A 85 -0.25 28.95 -8.21
N PHE A 86 -0.62 29.02 -6.92
CA PHE A 86 -1.44 30.11 -6.39
C PHE A 86 -0.67 31.42 -6.34
N ARG A 87 0.60 31.40 -5.90
CA ARG A 87 1.43 32.60 -5.78
C ARG A 87 1.68 33.28 -7.13
N ASP A 88 1.91 32.47 -8.17
CA ASP A 88 2.23 32.96 -9.51
C ASP A 88 0.95 33.23 -10.33
N GLY A 89 -0.24 33.07 -9.73
CA GLY A 89 -1.53 33.33 -10.35
C GLY A 89 -1.96 32.32 -11.42
N THR A 90 -1.24 31.21 -11.56
CA THR A 90 -1.57 30.12 -12.49
C THR A 90 -2.83 29.39 -12.01
N LEU A 91 -2.95 29.17 -10.70
CA LEU A 91 -4.15 28.67 -10.06
C LEU A 91 -4.99 29.85 -9.57
N VAL A 92 -6.14 30.05 -10.19
CA VAL A 92 -7.10 31.07 -9.77
C VAL A 92 -8.06 30.44 -8.76
N GLY A 93 -7.84 30.73 -7.48
CA GLY A 93 -8.69 30.30 -6.37
C GLY A 93 -9.56 31.43 -5.81
N GLY A 94 -10.77 31.11 -5.35
CA GLY A 94 -11.56 32.01 -4.51
C GLY A 94 -11.09 32.01 -3.05
N ASP A 95 -11.76 32.77 -2.19
CA ASP A 95 -11.46 32.83 -0.75
C ASP A 95 -11.51 31.42 -0.13
N GLY A 96 -10.34 30.90 0.25
CA GLY A 96 -10.18 29.61 0.91
C GLY A 96 -9.84 28.43 0.01
N ALA A 97 -9.70 28.60 -1.31
CA ALA A 97 -9.31 27.51 -2.22
C ALA A 97 -7.91 26.94 -1.87
N GLU A 98 -6.94 27.82 -1.60
CA GLU A 98 -5.59 27.43 -1.17
C GLU A 98 -5.64 26.64 0.15
N ARG A 99 -6.42 27.13 1.12
CA ARG A 99 -6.59 26.48 2.42
C ARG A 99 -7.20 25.09 2.28
N GLU A 100 -8.21 24.94 1.44
CA GLU A 100 -8.87 23.64 1.22
C GLU A 100 -7.95 22.67 0.50
N LEU A 101 -7.14 23.14 -0.46
CA LEU A 101 -6.17 22.28 -1.13
C LEU A 101 -5.10 21.78 -0.15
N ILE A 102 -4.52 22.66 0.67
CA ILE A 102 -3.54 22.28 1.70
C ILE A 102 -4.17 21.29 2.70
N ARG A 103 -5.44 21.51 3.08
CA ARG A 103 -6.19 20.60 3.93
C ARG A 103 -6.29 19.21 3.30
N LYS A 104 -6.65 19.12 2.02
CA LYS A 104 -6.78 17.84 1.31
C LYS A 104 -5.46 17.11 1.13
N VAL A 105 -4.38 17.83 0.86
CA VAL A 105 -3.04 17.23 0.81
C VAL A 105 -2.64 16.69 2.20
N THR A 106 -2.99 17.41 3.27
CA THR A 106 -2.73 16.97 4.65
C THR A 106 -3.58 15.75 5.02
N ASP A 107 -4.86 15.73 4.64
CA ASP A 107 -5.77 14.58 4.81
C ASP A 107 -5.19 13.35 4.10
N LEU A 108 -4.73 13.49 2.85
CA LEU A 108 -4.10 12.40 2.08
C LEU A 108 -2.83 11.87 2.77
N ARG A 109 -2.00 12.77 3.30
CA ARG A 109 -0.81 12.40 4.08
C ARG A 109 -1.19 11.61 5.34
N ALA A 110 -2.27 12.00 6.01
CA ALA A 110 -2.75 11.32 7.22
C ALA A 110 -3.27 9.90 6.91
N GLU A 111 -4.06 9.74 5.86
CA GLU A 111 -4.55 8.43 5.41
C GLU A 111 -3.41 7.50 5.01
N TYR A 112 -2.40 8.01 4.28
CA TYR A 112 -1.21 7.24 3.95
C TYR A 112 -0.47 6.75 5.20
N PHE A 113 -0.33 7.61 6.22
CA PHE A 113 0.29 7.23 7.50
C PHE A 113 -0.55 6.17 8.24
N SER A 114 -1.88 6.28 8.18
CA SER A 114 -2.78 5.29 8.77
C SER A 114 -2.58 3.90 8.18
N ILE A 115 -2.24 3.78 6.89
CA ILE A 115 -1.92 2.47 6.28
C ILE A 115 -0.65 1.87 6.90
N GLY A 116 0.37 2.69 7.10
CA GLY A 116 1.60 2.29 7.79
C GLY A 116 1.33 1.83 9.23
N ASP A 117 0.49 2.57 9.95
CA ASP A 117 0.10 2.24 11.33
C ASP A 117 -0.76 0.96 11.40
N LEU A 118 -1.67 0.73 10.46
CA LEU A 118 -2.43 -0.52 10.36
C LEU A 118 -1.52 -1.72 10.07
N CYS A 119 -0.49 -1.54 9.26
CA CYS A 119 0.52 -2.57 9.01
C CYS A 119 1.42 -2.82 10.23
N ALA A 120 1.78 -1.77 10.98
CA ALA A 120 2.61 -1.88 12.18
C ALA A 120 1.82 -2.42 13.39
N GLY A 121 0.55 -2.04 13.50
CA GLY A 121 -0.42 -2.46 14.52
C GLY A 121 -0.97 -3.87 14.33
N ARG A 122 -0.28 -4.72 13.56
CA ARG A 122 -0.60 -6.14 13.45
C ARG A 122 -0.66 -6.77 14.83
N MET A 123 -1.66 -7.64 15.02
CA MET A 123 -1.86 -8.36 16.26
C MET A 123 -0.58 -9.13 16.63
N PRO A 124 -0.14 -9.10 17.91
CA PRO A 124 1.13 -9.73 18.30
C PRO A 124 1.19 -11.19 17.86
N ILE A 125 2.33 -11.60 17.26
CA ILE A 125 2.51 -12.95 16.73
C ILE A 125 2.22 -14.05 17.77
N ALA A 126 2.50 -13.76 19.05
CA ALA A 126 2.23 -14.65 20.16
C ALA A 126 0.74 -14.97 20.31
N TYR A 127 -0.15 -14.01 20.05
CA TYR A 127 -1.59 -14.22 20.12
C TYR A 127 -2.08 -15.16 19.01
N VAL A 128 -1.60 -14.94 17.78
CA VAL A 128 -1.92 -15.81 16.63
C VAL A 128 -1.42 -17.24 16.87
N GLN A 129 -0.21 -17.38 17.38
CA GLN A 129 0.37 -18.69 17.72
C GLN A 129 -0.40 -19.38 18.83
N LEU A 130 -0.82 -18.66 19.87
CA LEU A 130 -1.61 -19.23 20.96
C LEU A 130 -2.95 -19.78 20.46
N ILE A 131 -3.68 -19.03 19.64
CA ILE A 131 -4.95 -19.48 19.07
C ILE A 131 -4.73 -20.68 18.15
N GLN A 132 -3.67 -20.67 17.33
CA GLN A 132 -3.32 -21.80 16.47
C GLN A 132 -3.13 -23.08 17.30
N ILE A 133 -2.31 -23.01 18.35
CA ILE A 133 -2.04 -24.15 19.23
C ILE A 133 -3.33 -24.61 19.92
N LEU A 134 -4.16 -23.68 20.39
CA LEU A 134 -5.45 -24.00 21.02
C LEU A 134 -6.37 -24.79 20.07
N VAL A 135 -6.54 -24.30 18.84
CA VAL A 135 -7.39 -24.95 17.83
C VAL A 135 -6.81 -26.30 17.42
N ASP A 136 -5.49 -26.40 17.25
CA ASP A 136 -4.83 -27.66 16.89
C ASP A 136 -4.98 -28.73 17.98
N ILE A 137 -4.81 -28.35 19.26
CA ILE A 137 -5.01 -29.27 20.39
C ILE A 137 -6.48 -29.68 20.50
N LEU A 138 -7.42 -28.75 20.33
CA LEU A 138 -8.86 -29.04 20.34
C LEU A 138 -9.24 -30.06 19.27
N VAL A 139 -8.82 -29.80 18.03
CA VAL A 139 -9.07 -30.67 16.88
C VAL A 139 -8.40 -32.03 17.06
N TRP A 140 -7.20 -32.07 17.63
CA TRP A 140 -6.46 -33.30 17.88
C TRP A 140 -7.09 -34.17 18.99
N MET A 141 -7.66 -33.55 20.03
CA MET A 141 -8.35 -34.26 21.12
C MET A 141 -9.82 -34.61 20.80
N ALA A 142 -10.46 -33.89 19.88
CA ALA A 142 -11.85 -34.11 19.46
C ALA A 142 -12.22 -35.58 19.14
N PRO A 143 -11.42 -36.38 18.40
CA PRO A 143 -11.80 -37.76 18.09
C PRO A 143 -11.80 -38.64 19.35
N PHE A 144 -10.87 -38.44 20.29
CA PHE A 144 -10.81 -39.21 21.52
C PHE A 144 -11.97 -38.87 22.47
N ALA A 145 -12.35 -37.60 22.52
CA ALA A 145 -13.46 -37.14 23.35
C ALA A 145 -14.83 -37.58 22.82
N LEU A 146 -15.05 -37.56 21.50
CA LEU A 146 -16.34 -37.95 20.90
C LEU A 146 -16.51 -39.46 20.72
N TYR A 147 -15.43 -40.25 20.81
CA TYR A 147 -15.50 -41.69 20.56
C TYR A 147 -16.31 -42.45 21.62
N SER A 148 -16.30 -42.00 22.89
CA SER A 148 -17.02 -42.67 23.98
C SER A 148 -18.54 -42.70 23.77
N ASP A 149 -19.08 -41.66 23.15
CA ASP A 149 -20.52 -41.45 23.05
C ASP A 149 -21.06 -41.80 21.67
N LEU A 150 -20.30 -41.53 20.60
CA LEU A 150 -20.74 -41.69 19.21
C LEU A 150 -20.16 -42.93 18.50
N GLY A 151 -19.19 -43.63 19.09
CA GLY A 151 -18.55 -44.80 18.47
C GLY A 151 -17.96 -44.48 17.09
N SER A 152 -18.32 -45.26 16.06
CA SER A 152 -17.80 -45.10 14.70
C SER A 152 -18.29 -43.83 13.97
N LEU A 153 -19.41 -43.23 14.40
CA LEU A 153 -19.91 -41.96 13.84
C LEU A 153 -19.04 -40.76 14.23
N SER A 154 -18.16 -40.90 15.22
CA SER A 154 -17.25 -39.85 15.64
C SER A 154 -16.25 -39.46 14.54
N ILE A 155 -15.88 -40.39 13.65
CA ILE A 155 -14.89 -40.16 12.59
C ILE A 155 -15.37 -39.10 11.58
N PRO A 156 -16.53 -39.25 10.90
CA PRO A 156 -17.00 -38.23 9.95
C PRO A 156 -17.37 -36.91 10.63
N LEU A 157 -17.94 -36.95 11.85
CA LEU A 157 -18.29 -35.74 12.60
C LEU A 157 -17.06 -34.95 13.02
N CYS A 158 -16.00 -35.63 13.44
CA CYS A 158 -14.72 -34.99 13.77
C CYS A 158 -14.07 -34.36 12.53
N ALA A 159 -14.19 -34.99 11.35
CA ALA A 159 -13.71 -34.41 10.10
C ALA A 159 -14.44 -33.09 9.76
N ILE A 160 -15.77 -33.05 9.91
CA ILE A 160 -16.57 -31.84 9.70
C ILE A 160 -16.18 -30.75 10.72
N LEU A 161 -16.06 -31.12 12.00
CA LEU A 161 -15.66 -30.21 13.07
C LEU A 161 -14.27 -29.61 12.81
N THR A 162 -13.33 -30.44 12.39
CA THR A 162 -11.97 -30.04 12.01
C THR A 162 -12.00 -29.05 10.86
N HIS A 163 -12.76 -29.35 9.81
CA HIS A 163 -12.89 -28.48 8.65
C HIS A 163 -13.47 -27.11 9.05
N PHE A 164 -14.49 -27.09 9.91
CA PHE A 164 -15.09 -25.85 10.40
C PHE A 164 -14.10 -25.00 11.21
N PHE A 165 -13.44 -25.57 12.23
CA PHE A 165 -12.53 -24.81 13.08
C PHE A 165 -11.25 -24.37 12.35
N LYS A 166 -10.67 -25.23 11.50
CA LYS A 166 -9.53 -24.83 10.68
C LYS A 166 -9.90 -23.79 9.64
N GLY A 167 -11.08 -23.92 9.01
CA GLY A 167 -11.57 -22.93 8.04
C GLY A 167 -11.80 -21.56 8.67
N LEU A 168 -12.42 -21.49 9.85
CA LEU A 168 -12.58 -20.23 10.59
C LEU A 168 -11.24 -19.61 10.98
N LEU A 169 -10.28 -20.43 11.39
CA LEU A 169 -8.95 -19.98 11.75
C LEU A 169 -8.21 -19.40 10.54
N GLU A 170 -8.23 -20.09 9.39
CA GLU A 170 -7.63 -19.61 8.15
C GLU A 170 -8.28 -18.30 7.67
N LEU A 171 -9.60 -18.18 7.77
CA LEU A 171 -10.33 -16.96 7.44
C LEU A 171 -9.92 -15.80 8.37
N SER A 172 -9.79 -16.05 9.67
CA SER A 172 -9.33 -15.03 10.62
C SER A 172 -7.91 -14.53 10.32
N LYS A 173 -7.03 -15.43 9.86
CA LYS A 173 -5.67 -15.07 9.42
C LYS A 173 -5.69 -14.28 8.12
N SER A 174 -6.57 -14.63 7.19
CA SER A 174 -6.72 -13.88 5.94
C SER A 174 -7.19 -12.43 6.19
N PHE A 175 -8.04 -12.20 7.18
CA PHE A 175 -8.42 -10.82 7.58
C PHE A 175 -7.31 -10.09 8.34
N LEU A 176 -6.39 -10.81 8.98
CA LEU A 176 -5.27 -10.22 9.68
C LEU A 176 -4.21 -9.67 8.70
N ASP A 177 -4.16 -10.19 7.48
CA ASP A 177 -3.25 -9.75 6.42
C ASP A 177 -4.02 -9.31 5.15
N PRO A 178 -4.69 -8.14 5.18
CA PRO A 178 -5.53 -7.68 4.07
C PRO A 178 -4.74 -7.33 2.79
N PHE A 179 -3.41 -7.21 2.89
CA PHE A 179 -2.51 -6.87 1.79
C PHE A 179 -1.77 -8.08 1.20
N GLY A 180 -1.92 -9.27 1.79
CA GLY A 180 -1.37 -10.50 1.21
C GLY A 180 0.13 -10.72 1.38
N ASN A 181 0.77 -10.03 2.32
CA ASN A 181 2.21 -10.14 2.54
C ASN A 181 2.64 -11.54 3.01
N ASP A 182 1.73 -12.30 3.65
CA ASP A 182 1.99 -13.59 4.28
C ASP A 182 1.34 -14.77 3.51
N GLY A 183 0.94 -14.58 2.26
CA GLY A 183 0.64 -15.68 1.33
C GLY A 183 -0.82 -16.12 1.21
N TYR A 184 -1.80 -15.23 1.47
CA TYR A 184 -3.23 -15.49 1.25
C TYR A 184 -3.76 -14.76 -0.01
N PRO A 185 -3.36 -15.13 -1.24
CA PRO A 185 -3.57 -14.32 -2.45
C PRO A 185 -5.04 -14.05 -2.84
N ASN A 186 -5.98 -14.89 -2.37
CA ASN A 186 -7.34 -14.91 -2.92
C ASN A 186 -8.33 -13.92 -2.27
N GLN A 187 -8.02 -13.35 -1.11
CA GLN A 187 -8.93 -12.45 -0.37
C GLN A 187 -8.33 -11.06 -0.10
N ASN A 188 -7.20 -10.75 -0.72
CA ASN A 188 -6.51 -9.48 -0.49
C ASN A 188 -7.18 -8.33 -1.23
N ILE A 189 -6.99 -7.14 -0.67
CA ILE A 189 -7.29 -5.89 -1.38
C ILE A 189 -6.38 -5.83 -2.60
N ARG A 190 -6.97 -5.78 -3.80
CA ARG A 190 -6.24 -5.70 -5.06
C ARG A 190 -5.71 -4.28 -5.28
N VAL A 191 -4.56 -3.99 -4.69
CA VAL A 191 -3.91 -2.67 -4.79
C VAL A 191 -3.62 -2.30 -6.25
N ASP A 192 -3.25 -3.26 -7.10
CA ASP A 192 -2.99 -3.00 -8.53
C ASP A 192 -4.24 -2.52 -9.29
N VAL A 193 -5.40 -3.06 -8.94
CA VAL A 193 -6.68 -2.61 -9.52
C VAL A 193 -6.98 -1.19 -9.04
N LEU A 194 -6.77 -0.90 -7.76
CA LEU A 194 -6.98 0.44 -7.22
C LEU A 194 -6.05 1.48 -7.87
N VAL A 195 -4.76 1.14 -8.02
CA VAL A 195 -3.78 2.02 -8.67
C VAL A 195 -4.10 2.22 -10.14
N SER A 196 -4.50 1.16 -10.86
CA SER A 196 -4.90 1.29 -12.27
C SER A 196 -6.20 2.07 -12.44
N GLU A 197 -7.18 1.93 -11.54
CA GLU A 197 -8.39 2.76 -11.55
C GLU A 197 -8.10 4.23 -11.23
N LEU A 198 -7.19 4.51 -10.29
CA LEU A 198 -6.73 5.86 -9.99
C LEU A 198 -6.00 6.48 -11.18
N ASN A 199 -5.05 5.75 -11.78
CA ASN A 199 -4.28 6.26 -12.92
C ASN A 199 -5.18 6.44 -14.16
N PHE A 200 -6.00 5.44 -14.49
CA PHE A 200 -6.96 5.54 -15.60
C PHE A 200 -7.96 6.66 -15.37
N GLY A 201 -8.48 6.79 -14.15
CA GLY A 201 -9.40 7.84 -13.75
C GLY A 201 -8.79 9.22 -13.93
N ALA A 202 -7.65 9.49 -13.30
CA ALA A 202 -7.02 10.81 -13.30
C ALA A 202 -6.44 11.20 -14.67
N ALA A 203 -5.74 10.28 -15.34
CA ALA A 203 -4.98 10.59 -16.56
C ALA A 203 -5.86 10.74 -17.81
N SER A 204 -6.89 9.91 -17.97
CA SER A 204 -7.75 9.97 -19.17
C SER A 204 -8.96 10.89 -18.94
N ARG A 205 -9.80 10.59 -17.94
CA ARG A 205 -11.11 11.24 -17.82
C ARG A 205 -11.01 12.71 -17.45
N TRP A 206 -10.16 13.06 -16.49
CA TRP A 206 -10.09 14.44 -15.99
C TRP A 206 -9.32 15.34 -16.96
N LYS A 207 -8.23 14.83 -17.53
CA LYS A 207 -7.44 15.55 -18.53
C LYS A 207 -8.24 15.80 -19.82
N GLU A 208 -8.91 14.77 -20.34
CA GLU A 208 -9.75 14.89 -21.54
C GLU A 208 -10.99 15.78 -21.26
N ALA A 209 -11.64 15.63 -20.10
CA ALA A 209 -12.73 16.52 -19.71
C ALA A 209 -12.28 17.98 -19.58
N ALA A 210 -11.11 18.23 -19.00
CA ALA A 210 -10.55 19.58 -18.89
C ALA A 210 -10.32 20.25 -20.25
N GLN A 211 -9.96 19.48 -21.28
CA GLN A 211 -9.79 19.99 -22.64
C GLN A 211 -11.13 20.35 -23.32
N SER A 212 -12.23 19.74 -22.88
CA SER A 212 -13.57 19.98 -23.43
C SER A 212 -14.38 21.04 -22.68
N VAL A 213 -13.78 21.75 -21.72
CA VAL A 213 -14.47 22.80 -20.96
C VAL A 213 -14.82 23.97 -21.89
N PRO A 214 -16.11 24.31 -22.05
CA PRO A 214 -16.50 25.45 -22.88
C PRO A 214 -16.01 26.75 -22.25
N VAL A 215 -15.14 27.47 -22.96
CA VAL A 215 -14.62 28.77 -22.51
C VAL A 215 -15.73 29.82 -22.66
N PRO A 216 -16.11 30.56 -21.60
CA PRO A 216 -17.06 31.66 -21.70
C PRO A 216 -16.55 32.74 -22.67
N ALA A 217 -17.42 33.27 -23.53
CA ALA A 217 -17.10 34.25 -24.57
C ALA A 217 -16.49 35.58 -24.07
N SER A 218 -16.41 35.81 -22.76
CA SER A 218 -15.85 37.03 -22.15
C SER A 218 -14.34 37.01 -21.95
N ARG A 219 -13.63 35.96 -22.39
CA ARG A 219 -12.15 35.84 -22.34
C ARG A 219 -11.47 35.96 -23.70
N THR A 220 -12.14 36.50 -24.72
CA THR A 220 -11.44 36.96 -25.93
C THR A 220 -10.57 38.15 -25.55
N PRO A 221 -9.24 38.08 -25.76
CA PRO A 221 -8.38 39.24 -25.54
C PRO A 221 -8.86 40.38 -26.46
N PRO A 222 -8.79 41.66 -25.99
CA PRO A 222 -9.18 42.78 -26.82
C PRO A 222 -8.35 42.77 -28.12
N PRO A 223 -8.97 43.07 -29.28
CA PRO A 223 -8.22 43.17 -30.53
C PRO A 223 -7.11 44.21 -30.34
N THR A 224 -5.88 43.81 -30.66
CA THR A 224 -4.76 44.73 -30.77
C THR A 224 -5.14 45.80 -31.79
N LEU A 225 -5.29 47.03 -31.32
CA LEU A 225 -5.41 48.21 -32.18
C LEU A 225 -4.04 48.44 -32.82
N ASP A 226 -3.95 48.16 -34.11
CA ASP A 226 -2.86 48.64 -34.98
C ASP A 226 -2.94 50.17 -35.14
#